data_AF-A0A7J6G017-F1
#
_entry.id   AF-A0A7J6G017-F1
#
_cell.length_a   1.000
_cell.length_b   1.000
_cell.length_c   1.000
_cell.angle_alpha   90.00
_cell.angle_beta   90.00
_cell.angle_gamma   90.00
#
_symmetry.space_group_name_H-M   'P 1'
#
loop_
_entity.id
_entity.type
_entity.pdbx_description
1 polymer ?
#
loop_
_entity_poly.entity_id
_entity_poly.type
_entity_poly.pdbx_seq_one_letter_code
_entity_poly.pdbx_strand_id
1 'polypeptide(L)'
;MLCGSPWNLCDHVLFIIHLETESHWILGRLNIEKRRMYMYNSLSTTMKDSAAIKACQPFAVFDYGCFVASFAEYFIDMKLIAPIFNVEKHRDRLAVLFFKYARMKEVDFIDSDDGAPPKGPKKNLF
;
A
#
# COMPACT_ATOMS: atom_id res chain seq x y z
N MET A 1 2.11 3.86 17.94
CA MET A 1 2.19 3.85 16.46
C MET A 1 3.55 3.29 16.11
N LEU A 2 3.62 2.10 15.51
CA LEU A 2 4.90 1.49 15.12
C LEU A 2 5.28 2.04 13.75
N CYS A 3 6.41 2.74 13.66
CA CYS A 3 6.98 3.21 12.40
C CYS A 3 7.95 2.15 11.88
N GLY A 4 7.92 1.85 10.58
CA GLY A 4 8.84 0.89 9.96
C GLY A 4 8.45 -0.58 10.10
N SER A 5 7.24 -0.91 10.57
CA SER A 5 6.73 -2.28 10.54
C SER A 5 6.48 -2.75 9.09
N PRO A 6 6.85 -3.99 8.74
CA PRO A 6 6.48 -4.60 7.46
C PRO A 6 4.97 -4.55 7.21
N TRP A 7 4.57 -4.25 5.97
CA TRP A 7 3.16 -3.99 5.63
C TRP A 7 2.26 -5.22 5.81
N ASN A 8 2.83 -6.44 5.68
CA ASN A 8 2.13 -7.71 5.91
C ASN A 8 1.70 -7.92 7.37
N LEU A 9 2.25 -7.15 8.32
CA LEU A 9 1.92 -7.22 9.74
C LEU A 9 1.00 -6.08 10.20
N CYS A 10 0.53 -5.25 9.28
CA CYS A 10 -0.20 -4.02 9.60
C CYS A 10 -1.62 -4.05 9.04
N ASP A 11 -2.64 -3.97 9.90
CA ASP A 11 -4.04 -3.83 9.46
C ASP A 11 -4.35 -2.43 8.90
N HIS A 12 -3.55 -1.45 9.31
CA HIS A 12 -3.73 -0.05 8.98
C HIS A 12 -2.43 0.59 8.50
N VAL A 13 -2.47 1.21 7.33
CA VAL A 13 -1.38 2.03 6.80
C VAL A 13 -1.82 3.49 6.81
N LEU A 14 -0.99 4.36 7.39
CA LEU A 14 -1.22 5.79 7.42
C LEU A 14 -0.32 6.49 6.41
N PHE A 15 -0.86 7.46 5.68
CA PHE A 15 -0.11 8.25 4.72
C PHE A 15 -0.69 9.67 4.64
N ILE A 16 0.15 10.64 4.31
CA ILE A 16 -0.25 12.05 4.18
C ILE A 16 -0.45 12.39 2.71
N ILE A 17 -1.48 13.18 2.42
CA ILE A 17 -1.80 13.66 1.06
C ILE A 17 -1.75 15.17 1.09
N HIS A 18 -0.95 15.75 0.19
CA HIS A 18 -0.90 17.19 -0.01
C HIS A 18 -1.93 17.61 -1.05
N LEU A 19 -2.84 18.50 -0.67
CA LEU A 19 -3.79 19.16 -1.55
C LEU A 19 -3.16 20.46 -2.05
N GLU A 20 -2.42 20.39 -3.16
CA GLU A 20 -1.64 21.50 -3.69
C GLU A 20 -2.46 22.78 -3.92
N THR A 21 -3.67 22.65 -4.47
CA THR A 21 -4.57 23.79 -4.70
C THR A 21 -5.05 24.47 -3.41
N GLU A 22 -5.15 23.70 -2.32
CA GLU A 22 -5.62 24.19 -1.02
C GLU A 22 -4.47 24.52 -0.06
N SER A 23 -3.22 24.25 -0.46
CA SER A 23 -2.02 24.30 0.39
C SER A 23 -2.26 23.61 1.75
N HIS A 24 -2.87 22.41 1.69
CA HIS A 24 -3.42 21.74 2.87
C HIS A 24 -3.03 20.26 2.89
N TRP A 25 -2.83 19.72 4.08
CA TRP A 25 -2.48 18.30 4.26
C TRP A 25 -3.65 17.55 4.88
N ILE A 26 -3.94 16.37 4.34
CA ILE A 26 -4.94 15.45 4.89
C ILE A 26 -4.30 14.11 5.22
N LEU A 27 -4.87 13.42 6.20
CA LEU A 27 -4.39 12.12 6.63
C LEU A 27 -5.25 11.01 6.00
N GLY A 28 -4.61 10.14 5.23
CA GLY A 28 -5.16 8.89 4.72
C GLY A 28 -4.89 7.72 5.69
N ARG A 29 -5.88 6.85 5.84
CA ARG A 29 -5.77 5.55 6.52
C ARG A 29 -6.31 4.47 5.60
N LEU A 30 -5.44 3.59 5.13
CA LEU A 30 -5.85 2.37 4.45
C LEU A 30 -6.06 1.26 5.48
N ASN A 31 -7.28 0.72 5.55
CA ASN A 31 -7.58 -0.52 6.25
C ASN A 31 -7.44 -1.68 5.25
N ILE A 32 -6.41 -2.50 5.44
CA ILE A 32 -6.09 -3.64 4.55
C ILE A 32 -7.15 -4.74 4.69
N GLU A 33 -7.51 -5.10 5.93
CA GLU A 33 -8.50 -6.14 6.23
C GLU A 33 -9.86 -5.85 5.54
N LYS A 34 -10.36 -4.62 5.68
CA LYS A 34 -11.66 -4.21 5.16
C LYS A 34 -11.60 -3.67 3.73
N ARG A 35 -10.39 -3.51 3.16
CA ARG A 35 -10.13 -2.86 1.87
C ARG A 35 -10.82 -1.50 1.76
N ARG A 36 -10.71 -0.68 2.81
CA ARG A 36 -11.35 0.64 2.90
C ARG A 36 -10.32 1.71 3.18
N MET A 37 -10.39 2.80 2.43
CA MET A 37 -9.65 4.01 2.71
C MET A 37 -10.51 4.97 3.54
N TYR A 38 -9.93 5.54 4.58
CA TYR A 38 -10.50 6.62 5.37
C TYR A 38 -9.64 7.86 5.18
N MET A 39 -10.29 9.02 5.15
CA MET A 39 -9.62 10.29 5.02
C MET A 39 -10.05 11.20 6.16
N TYR A 40 -9.07 11.85 6.77
CA TYR A 40 -9.28 12.80 7.85
C TYR A 40 -8.84 14.17 7.38
N ASN A 41 -9.80 15.06 7.20
CA ASN A 41 -9.58 16.45 6.82
C ASN A 41 -9.81 17.36 8.04
N SER A 42 -8.76 18.01 8.52
CA SER A 42 -8.86 18.95 9.64
C SER A 42 -9.54 20.27 9.28
N LEU A 43 -9.67 20.58 7.98
CA LEU A 43 -10.39 21.72 7.45
C LEU A 43 -11.71 21.27 6.81
N SER A 44 -12.48 20.44 7.51
CA SER A 44 -13.75 19.90 7.02
C SER A 44 -14.80 21.01 6.87
N THR A 45 -15.03 21.39 5.62
CA THR A 45 -16.14 22.22 5.17
C THR A 45 -16.65 21.60 3.86
N THR A 46 -17.91 21.87 3.47
CA THR A 46 -18.49 21.28 2.27
C THR A 46 -17.64 21.49 1.00
N MET A 47 -17.01 22.67 0.88
CA MET A 47 -16.11 22.97 -0.24
C MET A 47 -14.78 22.21 -0.15
N LYS A 48 -14.14 22.20 1.03
CA LYS A 48 -12.85 21.54 1.22
C LYS A 48 -12.94 20.03 1.21
N ASP A 49 -14.06 19.47 1.68
CA ASP A 49 -14.35 18.05 1.59
C ASP A 49 -14.58 17.63 0.14
N SER A 50 -15.22 18.48 -0.68
CA SER A 50 -15.33 18.22 -2.12
C SER A 50 -13.95 18.24 -2.82
N ALA A 51 -13.08 19.17 -2.46
CA ALA A 51 -11.70 19.22 -2.97
C ALA A 51 -10.89 17.99 -2.55
N ALA A 52 -10.97 17.58 -1.27
CA ALA A 52 -10.32 16.39 -0.75
C ALA A 52 -10.84 15.11 -1.42
N ILE A 53 -12.17 14.97 -1.57
CA ILE A 53 -12.80 13.85 -2.28
C ILE A 53 -12.31 13.81 -3.72
N LYS A 54 -12.28 14.95 -4.42
CA LYS A 54 -11.79 15.00 -5.82
C LYS A 54 -10.32 14.63 -5.93
N ALA A 55 -9.47 15.13 -5.04
CA ALA A 55 -8.05 14.78 -4.99
C ALA A 55 -7.82 13.30 -4.68
N CYS A 56 -8.75 12.67 -3.97
CA CYS A 56 -8.62 11.28 -3.54
C CYS A 56 -9.48 10.30 -4.33
N GLN A 57 -10.33 10.80 -5.22
CA GLN A 57 -11.11 9.98 -6.13
C GLN A 57 -10.23 9.03 -6.95
N PRO A 58 -9.03 9.44 -7.43
CA PRO A 58 -8.13 8.51 -8.09
C PRO A 58 -7.73 7.33 -7.17
N PHE A 59 -7.45 7.56 -5.89
CA PHE A 59 -7.13 6.49 -4.93
C PHE A 59 -8.31 5.56 -4.64
N ALA A 60 -9.54 6.05 -4.81
CA ALA A 60 -10.77 5.28 -4.62
C ALA A 60 -11.20 4.51 -5.89
N VAL A 61 -10.79 4.95 -7.08
CA VAL A 61 -11.30 4.44 -8.37
C VAL A 61 -10.23 3.65 -9.16
N PHE A 62 -8.93 3.90 -8.98
CA PHE A 62 -7.89 3.36 -9.87
C PHE A 62 -6.64 2.82 -9.16
N ASP A 63 -6.11 1.73 -9.71
CA ASP A 63 -4.73 1.20 -9.83
C ASP A 63 -3.47 1.83 -9.19
N TYR A 64 -3.56 2.72 -8.23
CA TYR A 64 -2.38 3.15 -7.47
C TYR A 64 -1.73 1.97 -6.76
N GLY A 65 -2.48 0.93 -6.41
CA GLY A 65 -1.90 -0.35 -5.98
C GLY A 65 -0.92 -0.93 -7.01
N CYS A 66 -1.23 -0.85 -8.31
CA CYS A 66 -0.34 -1.30 -9.38
C CYS A 66 0.89 -0.41 -9.49
N PHE A 67 0.72 0.91 -9.37
CA PHE A 67 1.83 1.86 -9.37
C PHE A 67 2.74 1.68 -8.15
N VAL A 68 2.17 1.64 -6.95
CA VAL A 68 2.89 1.43 -5.68
C VAL A 68 3.60 0.08 -5.68
N ALA A 69 2.95 -0.99 -6.16
CA ALA A 69 3.61 -2.30 -6.28
C ALA A 69 4.77 -2.27 -7.28
N SER A 70 4.59 -1.62 -8.44
CA SER A 70 5.66 -1.52 -9.44
C SER A 70 6.80 -0.62 -8.99
N PHE A 71 6.50 0.43 -8.23
CA PHE A 71 7.48 1.31 -7.62
C PHE A 71 8.26 0.61 -6.51
N ALA A 72 7.58 -0.19 -5.67
CA ALA A 72 8.23 -1.03 -4.69
C ALA A 72 9.16 -2.07 -5.35
N GLU A 73 8.71 -2.73 -6.43
CA GLU A 73 9.57 -3.64 -7.22
C GLU A 73 10.81 -2.93 -7.78
N TYR A 74 10.69 -1.67 -8.24
CA TYR A 74 11.84 -0.88 -8.66
C TYR A 74 12.84 -0.67 -7.51
N PHE A 75 12.37 -0.33 -6.30
CA PHE A 75 13.25 -0.12 -5.16
C PHE A 75 13.90 -1.39 -4.63
N ILE A 76 13.17 -2.51 -4.62
CA ILE A 76 13.64 -3.78 -4.06
C ILE A 76 14.55 -4.52 -5.05
N ASP A 77 14.13 -4.61 -6.32
CA ASP A 77 14.78 -5.43 -7.34
C ASP A 77 15.55 -4.62 -8.39
N MET A 78 15.58 -3.28 -8.30
CA MET A 78 16.11 -2.38 -9.34
C MET A 78 15.43 -2.58 -10.71
N LYS A 79 14.19 -3.10 -10.73
CA LYS A 79 13.42 -3.32 -11.96
C LYS A 79 12.92 -2.01 -12.53
N LEU A 80 13.44 -1.63 -13.70
CA LEU A 80 13.07 -0.40 -14.40
C LEU A 80 11.54 -0.33 -14.63
N ILE A 81 10.98 0.82 -14.27
CA ILE A 81 9.59 1.16 -14.60
C ILE A 81 9.59 1.74 -16.01
N ALA A 82 8.75 1.21 -16.89
CA ALA A 82 8.62 1.73 -18.24
C ALA A 82 8.22 3.23 -18.21
N PRO A 83 8.78 4.08 -19.10
CA PRO A 83 8.43 5.51 -19.14
C PRO A 83 6.92 5.76 -19.34
N ILE A 84 6.23 4.82 -19.98
CA ILE A 84 4.78 4.81 -20.13
C ILE A 84 4.24 3.70 -19.22
N PHE A 85 3.61 4.09 -18.12
CA PHE A 85 3.04 3.15 -17.15
C PHE A 85 1.68 2.61 -17.64
N ASN A 86 1.69 1.46 -18.32
CA ASN A 86 0.46 0.80 -18.75
C ASN A 86 -0.20 0.07 -17.58
N VAL A 87 -1.15 0.76 -16.99
CA VAL A 87 -1.82 0.35 -15.76
C VAL A 87 -2.54 -1.00 -15.84
N GLU A 88 -3.19 -1.30 -16.97
CA GLU A 88 -3.93 -2.55 -17.20
C GLU A 88 -2.96 -3.73 -17.26
N LYS A 89 -1.86 -3.57 -18.00
CA LYS A 89 -0.82 -4.60 -18.11
C LYS A 89 -0.18 -4.91 -16.75
N HIS A 90 0.03 -3.88 -15.91
CA HIS A 90 0.55 -4.08 -14.57
C HIS A 90 -0.48 -4.76 -13.66
N ARG A 91 -1.77 -4.39 -13.76
CA ARG A 91 -2.86 -5.04 -13.04
C ARG A 91 -2.96 -6.53 -13.39
N ASP A 92 -2.94 -6.88 -14.67
CA ASP A 92 -3.01 -8.28 -15.11
C ASP A 92 -1.82 -9.10 -14.62
N ARG A 93 -0.61 -8.53 -14.70
CA ARG A 93 0.60 -9.18 -14.17
C ARG A 93 0.48 -9.45 -12.67
N LEU A 94 0.06 -8.44 -11.90
CA LEU A 94 -0.11 -8.57 -10.46
C LEU A 94 -1.22 -9.59 -10.12
N ALA A 95 -2.32 -9.60 -10.86
CA ALA A 95 -3.40 -10.58 -10.68
C ALA A 95 -2.89 -12.02 -10.88
N VAL A 96 -2.11 -12.28 -11.94
CA VAL A 96 -1.50 -13.61 -12.19
C VAL A 96 -0.51 -13.98 -11.08
N LEU A 97 0.32 -13.04 -10.63
CA LEU A 97 1.29 -13.29 -9.55
C LEU A 97 0.58 -13.62 -8.24
N PHE A 98 -0.42 -12.84 -7.85
CA PHE A 98 -1.20 -13.11 -6.64
C PHE A 98 -1.94 -14.43 -6.72
N PHE A 99 -2.52 -14.77 -7.88
CA PHE A 99 -3.18 -16.06 -8.07
C PHE A 99 -2.20 -17.22 -7.91
N LYS A 100 -1.05 -17.17 -8.59
CA LYS A 100 -0.01 -18.22 -8.47
C LYS A 100 0.47 -18.36 -7.03
N TYR A 101 0.75 -17.24 -6.37
CA TYR A 101 1.21 -17.25 -4.99
C TYR A 101 0.17 -17.83 -4.03
N ALA A 102 -1.10 -17.44 -4.18
CA ALA A 102 -2.21 -18.02 -3.39
C ALA A 102 -2.35 -19.53 -3.63
N ARG A 103 -2.20 -19.99 -4.88
CA ARG A 103 -2.22 -21.43 -5.21
C ARG A 103 -1.06 -22.20 -4.59
N MET A 104 0.14 -21.65 -4.58
CA MET A 104 1.28 -22.28 -3.91
C MET A 104 1.06 -22.36 -2.40
N LYS A 105 0.48 -21.33 -1.77
CA LYS A 105 0.12 -21.40 -0.34
C LYS A 105 -0.90 -22.50 -0.04
N GLU A 106 -1.86 -22.70 -0.93
CA GLU A 106 -2.92 -23.68 -0.77
C GLU A 106 -2.43 -25.13 -0.99
N VAL A 107 -1.57 -25.35 -1.99
CA VAL A 107 -1.15 -26.69 -2.41
C VAL A 107 0.18 -27.11 -1.76
N ASP A 108 1.14 -26.19 -1.71
CA ASP A 108 2.52 -26.48 -1.32
C ASP A 108 2.82 -26.03 0.12
N PHE A 109 1.82 -25.47 0.82
CA PHE A 109 1.91 -24.95 2.20
C PHE A 109 3.11 -24.00 2.40
N ILE A 110 3.50 -23.27 1.36
CA ILE A 110 4.61 -22.32 1.46
C ILE A 110 4.21 -21.16 2.38
N ASP A 111 5.11 -20.79 3.29
CA ASP A 111 4.90 -19.62 4.14
C ASP A 111 5.41 -18.34 3.45
N SER A 112 4.94 -17.20 3.92
CA SER A 112 5.43 -15.91 3.40
C SER A 112 6.82 -15.65 3.95
N ASP A 113 7.79 -15.45 3.07
CA ASP A 113 9.09 -14.92 3.49
C ASP A 113 8.88 -13.49 4.00
N ASP A 114 9.13 -13.27 5.29
CA ASP A 114 8.97 -11.97 5.93
C ASP A 114 10.22 -11.08 5.78
N GLY A 115 11.28 -11.60 5.15
CA GLY A 115 12.56 -10.91 4.95
C GLY A 115 13.19 -10.44 6.26
N ALA A 116 12.67 -10.89 7.40
CA ALA A 116 13.14 -10.48 8.70
C ALA A 116 14.46 -11.18 8.99
N PRO A 117 15.47 -10.47 9.51
CA PRO A 117 16.66 -11.14 10.00
C PRO A 117 16.24 -12.19 11.04
N PRO A 118 16.88 -13.39 11.06
CA PRO A 118 16.53 -14.45 11.99
C PRO A 118 16.45 -13.88 13.41
N LYS A 119 15.33 -14.12 14.11
CA LYS A 119 15.19 -13.68 15.50
C LYS A 119 16.36 -14.27 16.30
N GLY A 120 17.25 -13.39 16.76
CA GLY A 120 18.40 -13.77 17.57
C GLY A 120 17.96 -14.58 18.80
N PRO A 121 18.84 -15.41 19.37
CA PRO A 121 18.48 -16.29 20.47
C PRO A 121 17.88 -15.46 21.61
N LYS A 122 16.71 -15.90 22.09
CA LYS A 122 16.07 -15.32 23.27
C LYS A 122 17.07 -15.41 24.42
N LYS A 123 17.62 -14.26 24.85
CA LYS A 123 18.37 -14.20 26.09
C LYS A 123 17.38 -14.51 27.21
N ASN A 124 17.46 -15.70 27.76
CA ASN A 124 16.80 -16.02 29.02
C ASN A 124 17.44 -15.12 30.08
N LEU A 125 16.76 -14.03 30.44
CA LEU A 125 17.07 -13.34 31.68
C LEU A 125 16.60 -14.25 32.81
N PHE A 126 17.56 -14.92 33.44
CA PHE A 126 17.46 -15.34 34.82
C PHE A 126 17.81 -14.15 35.71
#